data_AF-A0A821MP48-F1
#
_entry.id   AF-A0A821MP48-F1
#
_cell.length_a   1.000
_cell.length_b   1.000
_cell.length_c   1.000
_cell.angle_alpha   90.00
_cell.angle_beta   90.00
_cell.angle_gamma   90.00
#
_symmetry.space_group_name_H-M   'P 1'
#
loop_
_entity.id
_entity.type
_entity.pdbx_description
1 polymer ?
#
loop_
_entity_poly.entity_id
_entity_poly.type
_entity_poly.pdbx_seq_one_letter_code
_entity_poly.pdbx_strand_id
1 'polypeptide(L)'
;VKYESKTLACLSEPIANKTLSPQDRLMIQDDVAALCNADHQSFVDYFKLLLSYKDEDNFTVWKSIASTMGGLSSLIEYTGYYDLFN
;
A
#
# COMPACT_ATOMS: atom_id res chain seq x y z
N VAL A 1 -9.71 -6.06 9.79
CA VAL A 1 -10.04 -4.67 10.19
C VAL A 1 -10.46 -3.93 8.94
N LYS A 2 -11.47 -3.03 8.93
CA LYS A 2 -11.75 -2.16 7.77
C LYS A 2 -11.31 -0.74 8.12
N TYR A 3 -10.44 -0.15 7.30
CA TYR A 3 -10.03 1.23 7.50
C TYR A 3 -10.98 2.16 6.76
N GLU A 4 -11.58 3.13 7.45
CA GLU A 4 -12.25 4.23 6.75
C GLU A 4 -11.19 5.10 6.05
N SER A 5 -11.50 5.70 4.91
CA SER A 5 -10.54 6.54 4.16
C SER A 5 -9.99 7.68 5.02
N LYS A 6 -10.78 8.20 5.97
CA LYS A 6 -10.33 9.20 6.94
C LYS A 6 -9.27 8.65 7.90
N THR A 7 -9.40 7.39 8.31
CA THR A 7 -8.42 6.71 9.17
C THR A 7 -7.11 6.47 8.42
N LEU A 8 -7.17 6.08 7.15
CA LEU A 8 -5.97 5.94 6.30
C LEU A 8 -5.23 7.27 6.13
N ALA A 9 -5.97 8.37 5.94
CA ALA A 9 -5.39 9.71 5.87
C ALA A 9 -4.65 10.08 7.17
N CYS A 10 -5.20 9.74 8.34
CA CYS A 10 -4.53 9.98 9.62
C CYS A 10 -3.23 9.16 9.81
N LEU A 11 -3.09 8.03 9.13
CA LEU A 11 -1.88 7.19 9.21
C LEU A 11 -0.76 7.68 8.28
N SER A 12 -1.10 8.53 7.30
CA SER A 12 -0.15 8.99 6.27
C SER A 12 1.03 9.78 6.86
N GLU A 13 0.78 10.68 7.81
CA GLU A 13 1.81 11.50 8.45
C GLU A 13 2.72 10.68 9.40
N PRO A 14 2.19 9.83 10.31
CA PRO A 14 3.01 8.95 11.13
C PRO A 14 3.90 7.98 10.35
N ILE A 15 3.42 7.49 9.20
CA ILE A 15 4.20 6.62 8.29
C ILE A 15 5.33 7.43 7.65
N ALA A 16 5.03 8.58 7.05
CA ALA A 16 6.01 9.42 6.37
C ALA A 16 7.11 9.91 7.31
N ASN A 17 6.75 10.29 8.53
CA ASN A 17 7.69 10.72 9.57
C ASN A 17 8.35 9.55 10.32
N LYS A 18 8.04 8.29 9.97
CA LYS A 18 8.56 7.06 10.60
C LYS A 18 8.38 7.03 12.13
N THR A 19 7.30 7.64 12.63
CA THR A 19 7.00 7.63 14.07
C THR A 19 6.39 6.30 14.52
N LEU A 20 5.76 5.57 13.60
CA LEU A 20 5.33 4.19 13.79
C LEU A 20 6.51 3.23 13.68
N SER A 21 6.45 2.09 14.38
CA SER A 21 7.48 1.06 14.24
C SER A 21 7.46 0.45 12.83
N PRO A 22 8.59 -0.08 12.32
CA PRO A 22 8.60 -0.76 11.02
C PRO A 22 7.59 -1.93 10.96
N GLN A 23 7.35 -2.61 12.07
CA GLN A 23 6.36 -3.68 12.16
C GLN A 23 4.94 -3.16 11.95
N ASP A 24 4.57 -2.06 12.60
CA ASP A 24 3.25 -1.44 12.41
C ASP A 24 3.07 -0.95 10.98
N ARG A 25 4.11 -0.30 10.42
CA ARG A 25 4.09 0.17 9.02
C ARG A 25 3.91 -1.00 8.05
N LEU A 26 4.56 -2.14 8.28
CA LEU A 26 4.36 -3.36 7.49
C LEU A 26 2.92 -3.88 7.63
N MET A 27 2.44 -4.07 8.86
CA MET A 27 1.11 -4.62 9.09
C MET A 27 0.00 -3.75 8.49
N ILE A 28 0.13 -2.42 8.57
CA ILE A 28 -0.84 -1.49 7.99
C ILE A 28 -0.95 -1.69 6.47
N GLN A 29 0.17 -1.70 5.74
CA GLN A 29 0.09 -1.86 4.28
C GLN A 29 -0.40 -3.24 3.85
N ASP A 30 -0.04 -4.29 4.60
CA ASP A 30 -0.42 -5.67 4.30
C ASP A 30 -1.92 -5.86 4.53
N ASP A 31 -2.46 -5.33 5.63
CA ASP A 31 -3.89 -5.35 5.91
C ASP A 31 -4.68 -4.57 4.85
N VAL A 32 -4.21 -3.38 4.45
CA VAL A 32 -4.89 -2.58 3.43
C VAL A 32 -4.87 -3.28 2.07
N ALA A 33 -3.73 -3.87 1.67
CA ALA A 33 -3.64 -4.65 0.44
C ALA A 33 -4.57 -5.88 0.47
N ALA A 34 -4.63 -6.61 1.58
CA ALA A 34 -5.54 -7.75 1.75
C ALA A 34 -7.02 -7.33 1.65
N LEU A 35 -7.40 -6.18 2.21
CA LEU A 35 -8.74 -5.63 2.08
C LEU A 35 -9.06 -5.18 0.66
N CYS A 36 -8.09 -4.63 -0.06
CA CYS A 36 -8.26 -4.29 -1.47
C CYS A 36 -8.51 -5.54 -2.31
N ASN A 37 -7.74 -6.61 -2.09
CA ASN A 37 -7.95 -7.90 -2.76
C ASN A 37 -9.32 -8.54 -2.42
N ALA A 38 -9.86 -8.27 -1.23
CA ALA A 38 -11.17 -8.75 -0.79
C ALA A 38 -12.34 -7.83 -1.18
N ASP A 39 -12.11 -6.80 -2.03
CA ASP A 39 -13.11 -5.79 -2.41
C ASP A 39 -13.75 -5.05 -1.20
N HIS A 40 -12.98 -4.95 -0.11
CA HIS A 40 -13.37 -4.24 1.10
C HIS A 40 -12.71 -2.88 1.25
N GLN A 41 -11.78 -2.55 0.34
CA GLN A 41 -11.05 -1.28 0.29
C GLN A 41 -10.70 -0.92 -1.15
N SER A 42 -10.64 0.38 -1.45
CA SER A 42 -10.23 0.85 -2.78
C SER A 42 -8.72 0.81 -2.97
N PHE A 43 -8.26 0.26 -4.10
CA PHE A 43 -6.85 0.37 -4.53
C PHE A 43 -6.41 1.82 -4.72
N VAL A 44 -7.34 2.73 -5.03
CA VAL A 44 -7.04 4.17 -5.11
C VAL A 44 -6.59 4.72 -3.75
N ASP A 45 -7.23 4.28 -2.67
CA ASP A 45 -6.87 4.71 -1.31
C ASP A 45 -5.59 4.02 -0.84
N TYR A 46 -5.36 2.77 -1.24
CA TYR A 46 -4.08 2.09 -1.01
C TYR A 46 -2.92 2.81 -1.71
N PHE A 47 -3.06 3.21 -2.98
CA PHE A 47 -2.00 3.94 -3.69
C PHE A 47 -1.71 5.30 -3.05
N LYS A 48 -2.73 6.02 -2.56
CA LYS A 48 -2.51 7.26 -1.80
C LYS A 48 -1.73 7.01 -0.51
N LEU A 49 -2.03 5.93 0.20
CA LEU A 49 -1.29 5.53 1.41
C LEU A 49 0.18 5.20 1.08
N LEU A 50 0.45 4.50 -0.03
CA LEU A 50 1.81 4.14 -0.44
C LEU A 50 2.70 5.37 -0.69
N LEU A 51 2.14 6.54 -1.03
CA LEU A 51 2.92 7.78 -1.16
C LEU A 51 3.61 8.18 0.15
N SER A 52 3.05 7.81 1.29
CA SER A 52 3.68 8.03 2.61
C SER A 52 4.88 7.13 2.87
N TYR A 53 5.02 6.02 2.14
CA TYR A 53 6.15 5.10 2.26
C TYR A 53 7.33 5.46 1.34
N LYS A 54 7.26 6.57 0.57
CA LYS A 54 8.29 6.95 -0.41
C LYS A 54 9.72 7.02 0.16
N ASP A 55 9.85 7.38 1.44
CA ASP A 55 11.13 7.54 2.14
C ASP A 55 11.42 6.36 3.10
N GLU A 56 10.68 5.25 2.99
CA GLU A 56 10.87 4.05 3.80
C GLU A 56 12.31 3.52 3.68
N ASP A 57 12.86 2.99 4.77
CA ASP A 57 14.24 2.47 4.83
C ASP A 57 14.29 1.00 5.30
N ASN A 58 13.17 0.47 5.80
CA ASN A 58 13.08 -0.91 6.20
C ASN A 58 12.86 -1.82 4.99
N PHE A 59 13.83 -2.70 4.75
CA PHE A 59 13.82 -3.66 3.65
C PHE A 59 12.55 -4.52 3.61
N THR A 60 12.07 -5.00 4.76
CA THR A 60 10.90 -5.90 4.80
C THR A 60 9.63 -5.16 4.39
N VAL A 61 9.47 -3.91 4.84
CA VAL A 61 8.35 -3.05 4.45
C VAL A 61 8.39 -2.81 2.93
N TRP A 62 9.53 -2.37 2.40
CA TRP A 62 9.69 -2.13 0.96
C TRP A 62 9.48 -3.38 0.10
N LYS A 63 9.99 -4.52 0.54
CA LYS A 63 9.80 -5.80 -0.15
C LYS A 63 8.33 -6.18 -0.23
N SER A 64 7.55 -5.94 0.82
CA SER A 64 6.11 -6.21 0.79
C SER A 64 5.37 -5.31 -0.20
N ILE A 65 5.70 -4.01 -0.23
CA ILE A 65 5.16 -3.05 -1.22
C ILE A 65 5.46 -3.56 -2.63
N ALA A 66 6.73 -3.87 -2.92
CA ALA A 66 7.16 -4.35 -4.23
C ALA A 66 6.45 -5.65 -4.64
N SER A 67 6.24 -6.58 -3.71
CA SER A 67 5.51 -7.82 -3.96
C SER A 67 4.06 -7.56 -4.34
N THR A 68 3.38 -6.67 -3.61
CA THR A 68 1.98 -6.30 -3.89
C THR A 68 1.86 -5.62 -5.25
N MET A 69 2.76 -4.68 -5.56
CA MET A 69 2.79 -3.98 -6.85
C MET A 69 3.13 -4.91 -8.02
N GLY A 70 4.04 -5.86 -7.83
CA GLY A 70 4.35 -6.88 -8.84
C GLY A 70 3.18 -7.81 -9.13
N GLY A 71 2.40 -8.17 -8.10
CA GLY A 71 1.15 -8.91 -8.26
C GLY A 71 0.12 -8.14 -9.08
N LEU A 72 -0.04 -6.84 -8.81
CA LEU A 72 -0.92 -5.96 -9.59
C LEU A 72 -0.46 -5.79 -11.04
N SER A 73 0.84 -5.57 -11.26
CA SER A 73 1.44 -5.49 -12.61
C SER A 73 1.14 -6.76 -13.42
N SER A 74 1.31 -7.93 -12.79
CA SER A 74 1.01 -9.23 -13.41
C SER A 74 -0.48 -9.38 -13.72
N LEU A 75 -1.37 -8.89 -12.86
CA LEU A 75 -2.82 -8.96 -13.06
C LEU A 75 -3.28 -8.15 -14.29
N ILE A 76 -2.65 -7.00 -14.54
CA ILE A 76 -3.04 -6.08 -15.61
C ILE A 76 -2.20 -6.23 -16.88
N GLU A 77 -1.24 -7.16 -16.90
CA GLU A 77 -0.27 -7.37 -18.00
C GLU A 77 -0.90 -7.45 -19.38
N TYR A 78 -2.02 -8.14 -19.50
CA TYR A 78 -2.72 -8.36 -20.77
C TYR A 78 -3.89 -7.38 -21.00
N THR A 79 -3.85 -6.23 -20.34
CA THR A 79 -4.86 -5.17 -20.46
C THR A 79 -4.27 -3.91 -21.06
N GLY A 80 -5.11 -3.01 -21.58
CA GLY A 80 -4.67 -1.69 -22.05
C GLY A 80 -4.15 -0.76 -20.93
N TYR A 81 -4.12 -1.20 -19.68
CA TYR A 81 -3.66 -0.42 -18.53
C TYR A 81 -2.21 -0.74 -18.11
N TYR A 82 -1.58 -1.77 -18.66
CA TYR A 82 -0.22 -2.18 -18.27
C TYR A 82 0.82 -1.06 -18.48
N ASP A 83 0.78 -0.40 -19.65
CA ASP A 83 1.69 0.69 -19.99
C ASP A 83 1.46 1.96 -19.15
N LEU A 84 0.30 2.10 -18.52
CA LEU A 84 0.02 3.22 -17.61
C LEU A 84 0.52 2.95 -16.19
N PHE A 85 0.84 1.69 -15.87
CA PHE A 85 1.22 1.25 -14.53
C PHE A 85 2.73 1.07 -14.35
N ASN A 86 3.46 0.67 -15.40
CA ASN A 86 4.92 0.59 -15.41
C ASN A 86 5.58 1.90 -15.85
#